data_AF-A0A9P6F7I9-F1
#
_entry.id   AF-A0A9P6F7I9-F1
#
_cell.length_a   1.000
_cell.length_b   1.000
_cell.length_c   1.000
_cell.angle_alpha   90.00
_cell.angle_beta   90.00
_cell.angle_gamma   90.00
#
_symmetry.space_group_name_H-M   'P 1'
#
loop_
_entity.id
_entity.type
_entity.pdbx_description
1 polymer ?
#
loop_
_entity_poly.entity_id
_entity_poly.type
_entity_poly.pdbx_seq_one_letter_code
_entity_poly.pdbx_strand_id
1 'polypeptide(L)'
;MSLSTAPAAKLTLLNKISCAIFGNVYNPQGIRTGNKILRQRLVGPTVNSYYPNVKQVKLREITRMAPEMNLIDQEEKTRLEDLSERKKRGKGPPKKGQGRRSTLKKK
;
A
#
# COMPACT_ATOMS: atom_id res chain seq x y z
N MET A 1 6.74 34.46 -50.18
CA MET A 1 5.67 33.47 -50.35
C MET A 1 4.65 33.68 -49.24
N SER A 2 3.44 34.14 -49.56
CA SER A 2 2.39 34.35 -48.57
C SER A 2 1.90 33.00 -48.06
N LEU A 3 2.03 32.75 -46.75
CA LEU A 3 1.43 31.57 -46.14
C LEU A 3 -0.10 31.70 -46.23
N SER A 4 -0.72 30.82 -47.00
CA SER A 4 -2.18 30.65 -47.01
C SER A 4 -2.62 30.21 -45.61
N THR A 5 -3.25 31.11 -44.87
CA THR A 5 -3.79 30.84 -43.54
C THR A 5 -5.19 30.24 -43.72
N ALA A 6 -5.39 29.01 -43.25
CA ALA A 6 -6.68 28.35 -43.30
C ALA A 6 -7.69 29.10 -42.39
N PRO A 7 -8.96 29.22 -42.79
CA PRO A 7 -9.97 29.91 -41.98
C PRO A 7 -10.22 29.16 -40.67
N ALA A 8 -10.36 29.90 -39.57
CA ALA A 8 -10.55 29.34 -38.22
C ALA A 8 -11.72 28.34 -38.13
N ALA A 9 -12.82 28.61 -38.83
CA ALA A 9 -13.99 27.72 -38.88
C ALA A 9 -13.69 26.34 -39.52
N LYS A 10 -12.78 26.29 -40.51
CA LYS A 10 -12.37 25.03 -41.14
C LYS A 10 -11.49 24.21 -40.19
N LEU A 11 -10.63 24.89 -39.43
CA LEU A 11 -9.79 24.25 -38.40
C LEU A 11 -10.63 23.69 -37.24
N THR A 12 -11.65 24.40 -36.78
CA THR A 12 -12.54 23.90 -35.72
C THR A 12 -13.35 22.70 -36.18
N LEU A 13 -13.82 22.69 -37.43
CA LEU A 13 -14.51 21.55 -38.05
C LEU A 13 -13.59 20.34 -38.21
N LEU A 14 -12.38 20.54 -38.72
CA LEU A 14 -11.38 19.48 -38.82
C LEU A 14 -11.08 18.86 -37.45
N ASN A 15 -10.87 19.70 -36.42
CA ASN A 15 -10.67 19.23 -35.06
C ASN A 15 -11.85 18.43 -34.52
N LYS A 16 -13.09 18.87 -34.81
CA LYS A 16 -14.30 18.13 -34.41
C LYS A 16 -14.36 16.74 -35.05
N ILE A 17 -14.08 16.65 -36.35
CA ILE A 17 -14.07 15.37 -37.09
C ILE A 17 -12.95 14.47 -36.58
N SER A 18 -11.74 15.01 -36.41
CA SER A 18 -10.60 14.27 -35.85
C SER A 18 -10.93 13.70 -34.47
N CYS A 19 -11.53 14.48 -33.58
CA CYS A 19 -11.99 14.00 -32.28
C CYS A 19 -13.00 12.84 -32.40
N ALA A 20 -13.94 12.92 -33.35
CA ALA A 20 -14.91 11.85 -33.60
C ALA A 20 -14.24 10.56 -34.12
N ILE A 21 -13.27 10.68 -35.04
CA ILE A 21 -12.55 9.53 -35.61
C ILE A 21 -11.73 8.80 -34.53
N PHE A 22 -11.03 9.54 -33.67
CA PHE A 22 -10.11 8.96 -32.69
C PHE A 22 -10.73 8.75 -31.29
N GLY A 23 -12.04 8.95 -31.13
CA GLY A 23 -12.72 8.81 -29.84
C GLY A 23 -12.25 9.83 -28.78
N ASN A 24 -11.73 10.98 -29.21
CA ASN A 24 -11.33 12.06 -28.32
C ASN A 24 -12.49 12.99 -27.99
N VAL A 25 -12.44 13.63 -26.81
CA VAL A 25 -13.46 14.62 -26.40
C VAL A 25 -13.17 15.97 -27.05
N TYR A 26 -14.13 16.49 -27.82
CA TYR A 26 -14.07 17.83 -28.42
C TYR A 26 -14.51 18.91 -27.41
N ASN A 27 -13.59 19.80 -27.01
CA ASN A 27 -13.84 20.88 -26.03
C ASN A 27 -13.35 22.24 -26.56
N PRO A 28 -14.10 22.91 -27.45
CA PRO A 28 -13.68 24.16 -28.08
C PRO A 28 -13.71 25.36 -27.12
N GLN A 29 -14.52 25.30 -26.06
CA GLN A 29 -14.67 26.38 -25.06
C GLN A 29 -13.70 26.26 -23.88
N GLY A 30 -12.90 25.19 -23.82
CA GLY A 30 -11.93 25.00 -22.73
C GLY A 30 -12.57 24.79 -21.36
N ILE A 31 -13.80 24.28 -21.30
CA ILE A 31 -14.54 24.07 -20.04
C ILE A 31 -13.87 22.97 -19.20
N ARG A 32 -13.89 23.11 -17.87
CA ARG A 32 -13.36 22.11 -16.93
C ARG A 32 -14.32 20.93 -16.80
N THR A 33 -14.14 19.89 -17.62
CA THR A 33 -15.01 18.70 -17.65
C THR A 33 -14.59 17.57 -16.70
N GLY A 34 -13.46 17.69 -15.99
CA GLY A 34 -12.95 16.63 -15.10
C GLY A 34 -12.22 15.47 -15.80
N ASN A 35 -12.11 15.49 -17.15
CA ASN A 35 -11.42 14.45 -17.93
C ASN A 35 -9.97 14.19 -17.50
N LYS A 36 -9.29 15.17 -16.89
CA LYS A 36 -7.95 14.99 -16.31
C LYS A 36 -7.93 13.88 -15.26
N ILE A 37 -8.94 13.83 -14.39
CA ILE A 37 -9.03 12.86 -13.30
C ILE A 37 -9.41 11.48 -13.87
N LEU A 38 -10.36 11.43 -14.80
CA LEU A 38 -10.80 10.16 -15.42
C LEU A 38 -9.70 9.48 -16.26
N ARG A 39 -8.82 10.27 -16.89
CA ARG A 39 -7.68 9.74 -17.67
C ARG A 39 -6.49 9.32 -16.81
N GLN A 40 -6.47 9.65 -15.52
CA GLN A 40 -5.39 9.22 -14.65
C GLN A 40 -5.44 7.70 -14.52
N ARG A 41 -4.34 7.03 -14.87
CA ARG A 41 -4.18 5.60 -14.62
C ARG A 41 -4.27 5.31 -13.13
N LEU A 42 -4.95 4.23 -12.77
CA LEU A 42 -5.01 3.77 -11.39
C LEU A 42 -3.62 3.29 -10.94
N VAL A 43 -3.21 3.70 -9.73
CA VAL A 43 -1.89 3.36 -9.15
C VAL A 43 -2.00 2.32 -8.02
N GLY A 44 -3.22 1.93 -7.67
CA GLY A 44 -3.50 0.98 -6.57
C GLY A 44 -2.66 -0.29 -6.59
N PRO A 45 -2.52 -1.00 -7.73
CA PRO A 45 -1.70 -2.22 -7.80
C PRO A 45 -0.23 -1.96 -7.45
N THR A 46 0.35 -0.86 -7.94
CA THR A 46 1.74 -0.48 -7.67
C THR A 46 1.98 -0.14 -6.20
N VAL A 47 1.01 0.55 -5.58
CA VAL A 47 1.08 0.89 -4.14
C VAL A 47 0.94 -0.38 -3.29
N ASN A 48 0.04 -1.28 -3.65
CA ASN A 48 -0.17 -2.54 -2.94
C ASN A 48 1.06 -3.47 -2.99
N SER A 49 1.84 -3.41 -4.06
CA SER A 49 3.07 -4.18 -4.21
C SER A 49 4.31 -3.57 -3.54
N TYR A 50 4.16 -2.56 -2.68
CA TYR A 50 5.30 -1.87 -2.05
C TYR A 50 6.17 -2.80 -1.22
N TYR A 51 5.57 -3.65 -0.38
CA TYR A 51 6.27 -4.73 0.28
C TYR A 51 6.16 -6.02 -0.55
N PRO A 52 7.21 -6.86 -0.58
CA PRO A 52 7.17 -8.10 -1.34
C PRO A 52 6.03 -9.00 -0.82
N ASN A 53 5.09 -9.34 -1.71
CA ASN A 53 4.02 -10.31 -1.45
C ASN A 53 4.49 -11.77 -1.53
N VAL A 54 5.80 -12.00 -1.54
CA VAL A 54 6.35 -13.34 -1.44
C VAL A 54 5.90 -13.88 -0.09
N LYS A 55 5.03 -14.90 -0.09
CA LYS A 55 4.68 -15.63 1.12
C LYS A 55 5.98 -16.26 1.63
N GLN A 56 6.67 -15.54 2.49
CA GLN A 56 7.83 -16.07 3.19
C GLN A 56 7.32 -17.25 4.01
N VAL A 57 7.81 -18.44 3.68
CA VAL A 57 7.44 -19.66 4.40
C VAL A 57 7.86 -19.45 5.85
N LYS A 58 6.89 -19.37 6.75
CA LYS A 58 7.17 -19.20 8.18
C LYS A 58 7.52 -20.55 8.77
N LEU A 59 8.44 -20.58 9.73
CA LEU A 59 8.81 -21.83 10.42
C LEU A 59 7.60 -22.57 10.99
N ARG A 60 6.59 -21.84 11.49
CA ARG A 60 5.31 -22.39 11.96
C ARG A 60 4.54 -23.20 10.90
N GLU A 61 4.62 -22.78 9.64
CA GLU A 61 3.97 -23.48 8.53
C GLU A 61 4.73 -24.78 8.23
N ILE A 62 6.06 -24.74 8.27
CA ILE A 62 6.92 -25.94 8.11
C ILE A 62 6.65 -26.95 9.22
N THR A 63 6.64 -26.52 10.48
CA THR A 63 6.33 -27.40 11.63
C THR A 63 4.93 -28.02 11.53
N ARG A 64 3.97 -27.33 10.92
CA ARG A 64 2.63 -27.87 10.68
C ARG A 64 2.61 -28.91 9.56
N MET A 65 3.40 -28.72 8.51
CA MET A 65 3.47 -29.64 7.37
C MET A 65 4.25 -30.91 7.70
N ALA A 66 5.30 -30.81 8.51
CA ALA A 66 6.18 -31.92 8.87
C ALA A 66 6.44 -31.94 10.39
N PRO A 67 5.46 -32.42 11.19
CA PRO A 67 5.59 -32.45 12.64
C PRO A 67 6.71 -33.39 13.11
N GLU A 68 7.01 -34.45 12.37
CA GLU A 68 8.11 -35.39 12.66
C GLU A 68 9.50 -34.76 12.74
N MET A 69 9.72 -33.62 12.07
CA MET A 69 11.02 -32.94 12.09
C MET A 69 11.31 -32.18 13.39
N ASN A 70 10.33 -32.01 14.29
CA ASN A 70 10.49 -31.34 15.59
C ASN A 70 11.29 -30.03 15.53
N LEU A 71 11.05 -29.22 14.50
CA LEU A 71 11.79 -27.97 14.27
C LEU A 71 11.50 -26.95 15.38
N ILE A 72 12.56 -26.30 15.87
CA ILE A 72 12.50 -25.29 16.92
C ILE A 72 12.97 -23.94 16.36
N ASP A 73 12.19 -22.90 16.64
CA ASP A 73 12.57 -21.51 16.37
C ASP A 73 13.59 -21.04 17.42
N GLN A 74 14.85 -20.90 17.02
CA GLN A 74 15.94 -20.54 17.92
C GLN A 74 15.79 -19.12 18.47
N GLU A 75 15.34 -18.16 17.66
CA GLU A 75 15.13 -16.78 18.09
C GLU A 75 14.03 -16.71 19.15
N GLU A 76 12.94 -17.45 18.92
CA GLU A 76 11.84 -17.54 19.88
C GLU A 76 12.26 -18.25 21.16
N LYS A 77 13.08 -19.31 21.08
CA LYS A 77 13.61 -20.01 22.26
C LYS A 77 14.45 -19.07 23.12
N THR A 78 15.39 -18.36 22.52
CA THR A 78 16.22 -17.35 23.21
C THR A 78 15.34 -16.27 23.86
N ARG A 79 14.34 -15.76 23.13
CA ARG A 79 13.39 -14.78 23.67
C ARG A 79 12.66 -15.28 24.92
N LEU A 80 12.27 -16.56 24.94
CA LEU A 80 11.59 -17.18 26.09
C LEU A 80 12.55 -17.38 27.27
N GLU A 81 13.80 -17.77 27.02
CA GLU A 81 14.84 -17.90 28.02
C GLU A 81 15.14 -16.54 28.68
N ASP A 82 15.36 -15.49 27.88
CA ASP A 82 15.56 -14.11 28.36
C ASP A 82 14.40 -13.62 29.23
N LEU A 83 13.16 -13.90 28.81
CA LEU A 83 11.98 -13.57 29.60
C LEU A 83 11.95 -14.32 30.94
N SER A 84 12.37 -15.59 30.94
CA SER A 84 12.45 -16.40 32.17
C SER A 84 13.49 -15.83 33.13
N GLU A 85 14.65 -15.41 32.63
CA GLU A 85 15.71 -14.81 33.44
C GLU A 85 15.30 -13.46 34.02
N ARG A 86 14.68 -12.60 33.20
CA ARG A 86 14.15 -11.32 33.66
C ARG A 86 13.13 -11.51 34.77
N LYS A 87 12.26 -12.51 34.67
CA LYS A 87 11.31 -12.85 35.73
C LYS A 87 12.01 -13.31 37.01
N LYS A 88 13.03 -14.17 36.91
CA LYS A 88 13.85 -14.63 38.07
C LYS A 88 14.47 -13.46 38.84
N ARG A 89 14.94 -12.42 38.13
CA ARG A 89 15.54 -11.21 38.73
C ARG A 89 14.52 -10.16 39.18
N GLY A 90 13.22 -10.44 39.08
CA GLY A 90 12.15 -9.46 39.39
C GLY A 90 12.07 -8.29 38.41
N LYS A 91 12.67 -8.41 37.22
CA LYS A 91 12.68 -7.41 36.13
C LYS A 91 11.75 -7.79 34.96
N GLY A 92 10.82 -8.70 35.22
CA GLY A 92 9.76 -9.04 34.29
C GLY A 92 8.79 -7.86 34.09
N PRO A 93 8.11 -7.80 32.94
CA PRO A 93 7.06 -6.81 32.74
C PRO A 93 5.95 -7.00 33.80
N PRO A 94 5.35 -5.91 34.32
CA PRO A 94 4.23 -6.00 35.24
C PRO A 94 3.02 -6.63 34.55
N LYS A 95 2.07 -7.16 35.34
CA LYS A 95 0.80 -7.68 34.81
C LYS A 95 0.06 -6.58 34.04
N LYS A 96 -0.50 -6.92 32.88
CA LYS A 96 -1.25 -5.99 32.04
C LYS A 96 -2.36 -5.31 32.87
N GLY A 97 -2.46 -3.98 32.77
CA GLY A 97 -3.39 -3.17 33.56
C GLY A 97 -2.97 -2.90 35.02
N GLN A 98 -1.83 -3.45 35.45
CA GLN A 98 -1.25 -3.25 36.79
C GLN A 98 0.14 -2.61 36.69
N GLY A 99 0.34 -1.72 35.72
CA GLY A 99 1.53 -0.88 35.68
C GLY A 99 1.59 0.07 36.87
N ARG A 100 2.77 0.60 37.15
CA ARG A 100 3.01 1.50 38.30
C ARG A 100 2.00 2.66 38.37
N ARG A 101 1.68 3.30 37.23
CA ARG A 101 0.71 4.41 37.19
C ARG A 101 -0.72 3.96 37.54
N SER A 102 -1.15 2.80 37.06
CA SER A 102 -2.48 2.26 37.38
C SER A 102 -2.61 1.83 38.83
N THR A 103 -1.54 1.37 39.47
CA THR A 103 -1.54 1.06 40.91
C THR A 103 -1.51 2.31 41.78
N LEU A 104 -0.85 3.39 41.31
CA LEU A 104 -0.79 4.68 42.00
C LEU A 104 -2.14 5.41 42.06
N LYS A 105 -3.00 5.27 41.04
CA LYS A 105 -4.35 5.88 41.02
C LYS A 105 -5.37 5.18 41.95
N LYS A 106 -5.07 3.95 42.39
CA LYS A 106 -5.95 3.16 43.28
C LYS A 106 -5.62 3.32 44.76
N LYS A 107 -4.46 3.88 45.10
CA LYS A 107 -4.14 4.34 46.45
C LYS A 107 -4.59 5.79 46.59
#